data_AF-M2Q677-F1
#
_entry.id   AF-M2Q677-F1
#
_cell.length_a   1.000
_cell.length_b   1.000
_cell.length_c   1.000
_cell.angle_alpha   90.00
_cell.angle_beta   90.00
_cell.angle_gamma   90.00
#
_symmetry.space_group_name_H-M   'P 1'
#
loop_
_entity.id
_entity.type
_entity.pdbx_description
1 polymer ?
#
loop_
_entity_poly.entity_id
_entity_poly.type
_entity_poly.pdbx_seq_one_letter_code
_entity_poly.pdbx_strand_id
1 'polypeptide(L)'
;MPAVHSTSRDPRCDHLERAPTYQEFLERYLIPNRPVVIGPALVSSWPAFRDWILPANKEVLGDKFEHDCCSRIDWDYLAREYGDCEVTVADCSTREFSDQRRETMRLRDVIALWRNGTGSSLYVKDWHLAREHPHPLFYATLDIFRDDWMNAYYAVCTADDFRFVYAGAARTFTPLHRDVYASYSWSTNIAGRKRWWLFPPEQTPLLVRKNGAGETAYDVRCADEREFPGVAQARPVVLEQEEGETIFVPSGWYHQVENLTECISINHNWCNATNLPALYASMCAKVTEVERALEDVRELLSKHDSTLPSEGGWQREWVHVVQDLVEKDAGWHWATFWRMVLHALRCAVAPKQAPTSELWAPAPPELMPPVNFVKERIKQCLDDFVKRDQREVELVPGLNNVVASINQLLGSG
;
A
#
# COMPACT_ATOMS: atom_id res chain seq x y z
N MET A 1 -10.07 12.12 -21.37
CA MET A 1 -8.74 11.60 -21.76
C MET A 1 -8.86 10.89 -23.11
N PRO A 2 -8.01 11.14 -24.12
CA PRO A 2 -8.05 10.39 -25.36
C PRO A 2 -7.78 8.90 -25.09
N ALA A 3 -8.46 8.00 -25.81
CA ALA A 3 -8.17 6.58 -25.79
C ALA A 3 -6.75 6.36 -26.33
N VAL A 4 -5.80 6.14 -25.44
CA VAL A 4 -4.41 5.84 -25.82
C VAL A 4 -4.35 4.36 -26.21
N HIS A 5 -4.65 4.07 -27.48
CA HIS A 5 -4.16 2.86 -28.15
C HIS A 5 -2.74 3.15 -28.63
N SER A 6 -1.78 3.20 -27.70
CA SER A 6 -0.37 3.24 -28.06
C SER A 6 0.34 2.03 -27.49
N THR A 7 0.77 1.16 -28.37
CA THR A 7 1.71 0.05 -28.10
C THR A 7 3.12 0.55 -27.77
N SER A 8 3.35 1.88 -27.73
CA SER A 8 4.63 2.46 -27.28
C SER A 8 4.67 2.53 -25.76
N ARG A 9 5.63 1.82 -25.15
CA ARG A 9 5.93 1.95 -23.70
C ARG A 9 6.20 3.42 -23.36
N ASP A 10 5.60 3.89 -22.26
CA ASP A 10 5.82 5.26 -21.78
C ASP A 10 7.27 5.39 -21.28
N PRO A 11 8.08 6.32 -21.82
CA PRO A 11 9.50 6.43 -21.45
C PRO A 11 9.71 6.78 -19.97
N ARG A 12 8.68 7.23 -19.25
CA ARG A 12 8.76 7.54 -17.81
C ARG A 12 8.69 6.29 -16.93
N CYS A 13 8.29 5.13 -17.47
CA CYS A 13 8.29 3.84 -16.78
C CYS A 13 9.20 2.85 -17.51
N ASP A 14 10.24 2.36 -16.81
CA ASP A 14 11.10 1.32 -17.39
C ASP A 14 10.34 -0.02 -17.40
N HIS A 15 10.59 -0.85 -18.42
CA HIS A 15 10.13 -2.24 -18.48
C HIS A 15 11.35 -3.15 -18.54
N LEU A 16 11.62 -3.88 -17.46
CA LEU A 16 12.78 -4.75 -17.31
C LEU A 16 12.37 -6.20 -17.59
N GLU A 17 13.14 -6.93 -18.39
CA GLU A 17 12.89 -8.37 -18.59
C GLU A 17 13.24 -9.22 -17.36
N ARG A 18 14.19 -8.74 -16.55
CA ARG A 18 14.71 -9.43 -15.37
C ARG A 18 14.82 -8.46 -14.20
N ALA A 19 14.82 -9.02 -13.00
CA ALA A 19 15.04 -8.28 -11.77
C ALA A 19 16.38 -7.53 -11.81
N PRO A 20 16.42 -6.24 -11.45
CA PRO A 20 17.68 -5.57 -11.14
C PRO A 20 18.26 -6.13 -9.84
N THR A 21 19.54 -5.87 -9.58
CA THR A 21 20.10 -6.03 -8.23
C THR A 21 19.43 -5.04 -7.27
N TYR A 22 19.48 -5.31 -5.96
CA TYR A 22 18.96 -4.36 -4.96
C TYR A 22 19.60 -2.99 -5.08
N GLN A 23 20.92 -2.91 -5.30
CA GLN A 23 21.63 -1.64 -5.46
C GLN A 23 21.12 -0.85 -6.66
N GLU A 24 20.96 -1.50 -7.82
CA GLU A 24 20.37 -0.85 -9.00
C GLU A 24 18.93 -0.42 -8.75
N PHE A 25 18.16 -1.24 -8.02
CA PHE A 25 16.78 -0.91 -7.67
C PHE A 25 16.71 0.34 -6.78
N LEU A 26 17.58 0.41 -5.78
CA LEU A 26 17.73 1.54 -4.87
C LEU A 26 18.07 2.83 -5.61
N GLU A 27 19.11 2.79 -6.45
CA GLU A 27 19.64 3.98 -7.14
C GLU A 27 18.74 4.49 -8.27
N ARG A 28 18.07 3.58 -9.00
CA ARG A 28 17.30 3.95 -10.20
C ARG A 28 15.81 4.16 -9.95
N TYR A 29 15.24 3.55 -8.91
CA TYR A 29 13.80 3.54 -8.69
C TYR A 29 13.39 4.02 -7.30
N LEU A 30 13.99 3.51 -6.21
CA LEU A 30 13.61 3.93 -4.85
C LEU A 30 13.99 5.38 -4.57
N ILE A 31 15.27 5.74 -4.72
CA ILE A 31 15.75 7.11 -4.44
C ILE A 31 15.15 8.14 -5.42
N PRO A 32 15.09 7.89 -6.75
CA PRO A 32 14.46 8.80 -7.69
C PRO A 32 12.93 8.78 -7.66
N ASN A 33 12.32 7.88 -6.88
CA ASN A 33 10.88 7.71 -6.75
C ASN A 33 10.16 7.46 -8.10
N ARG A 34 10.69 6.52 -8.90
CA ARG A 34 10.27 6.27 -10.29
C ARG A 34 9.64 4.88 -10.47
N PRO A 35 8.50 4.74 -11.19
CA PRO A 35 7.85 3.46 -11.41
C PRO A 35 8.67 2.57 -12.35
N VAL A 36 8.52 1.26 -12.19
CA VAL A 36 9.10 0.24 -13.07
C VAL A 36 8.21 -0.99 -13.14
N VAL A 37 8.15 -1.60 -14.32
CA VAL A 37 7.54 -2.92 -14.53
C VAL A 37 8.67 -3.94 -14.74
N ILE A 38 8.58 -5.08 -14.06
CA ILE A 38 9.55 -6.17 -14.13
C ILE A 38 8.84 -7.41 -14.66
N GLY A 39 9.48 -8.08 -15.62
CA GLY A 39 8.93 -9.21 -16.36
C GLY A 39 8.74 -10.49 -15.53
N PRO A 40 8.05 -11.49 -16.12
CA PRO A 40 7.55 -12.69 -15.42
C PRO A 40 8.63 -13.61 -14.86
N ALA A 41 9.88 -13.49 -15.31
CA ALA A 41 11.00 -14.27 -14.78
C ALA A 41 11.25 -14.00 -13.29
N LEU A 42 10.80 -12.86 -12.75
CA LEU A 42 10.94 -12.50 -11.34
C LEU A 42 10.14 -13.43 -10.41
N VAL A 43 9.00 -13.92 -10.88
CA VAL A 43 7.98 -14.60 -10.04
C VAL A 43 7.64 -16.00 -10.51
N SER A 44 8.31 -16.50 -11.56
CA SER A 44 7.99 -17.77 -12.23
C SER A 44 8.08 -19.00 -11.33
N SER A 45 8.75 -18.92 -10.18
CA SER A 45 8.87 -20.01 -9.20
C SER A 45 7.79 -19.99 -8.12
N TRP A 46 6.88 -19.01 -8.11
CA TRP A 46 5.85 -18.92 -7.07
C TRP A 46 4.81 -20.05 -7.23
N PRO A 47 4.43 -20.74 -6.14
CA PRO A 47 3.36 -21.75 -6.18
C PRO A 47 2.04 -21.25 -6.76
N ALA A 48 1.71 -19.95 -6.61
CA ALA A 48 0.51 -19.35 -7.20
C ALA A 48 0.41 -19.57 -8.73
N PHE A 49 1.51 -19.52 -9.49
CA PHE A 49 1.49 -19.79 -10.94
C PHE A 49 1.31 -21.27 -11.29
N ARG A 50 1.47 -22.17 -10.33
CA ARG A 50 1.20 -23.61 -10.49
C ARG A 50 -0.23 -23.94 -10.06
N ASP A 51 -0.67 -23.35 -8.96
CA ASP A 51 -1.85 -23.81 -8.23
C ASP A 51 -3.10 -22.96 -8.51
N TRP A 52 -2.95 -21.65 -8.77
CA TRP A 52 -4.09 -20.72 -8.91
C TRP A 52 -4.53 -20.53 -10.35
N ILE A 53 -3.77 -21.04 -11.32
CA ILE A 53 -4.02 -20.82 -12.74
C ILE A 53 -3.95 -22.14 -13.52
N LEU A 54 -4.80 -22.24 -14.54
CA LEU A 54 -4.79 -23.29 -15.53
C LEU A 54 -4.03 -22.78 -16.77
N PRO A 55 -3.08 -23.56 -17.31
CA PRO A 55 -2.32 -23.16 -18.47
C PRO A 55 -3.23 -22.92 -19.67
N ALA A 56 -2.86 -21.96 -20.52
CA ALA A 56 -3.57 -21.66 -21.75
C ALA A 56 -3.65 -22.91 -22.64
N ASN A 57 -4.86 -23.44 -22.87
CA ASN A 57 -5.04 -24.63 -23.67
C ASN A 57 -5.32 -24.24 -25.13
N LYS A 58 -4.27 -24.28 -25.98
CA LYS A 58 -4.35 -23.87 -27.40
C LYS A 58 -5.37 -24.68 -28.21
N GLU A 59 -5.70 -25.90 -27.80
CA GLU A 59 -6.66 -26.76 -28.52
C GLU A 59 -8.13 -26.33 -28.36
N VAL A 60 -8.47 -25.59 -27.29
CA VAL A 60 -9.87 -25.20 -26.98
C VAL A 60 -10.23 -23.83 -27.55
N LEU A 61 -9.24 -22.95 -27.76
CA LEU A 61 -9.47 -21.55 -28.12
C LEU A 61 -9.92 -21.35 -29.58
N GLY A 62 -9.63 -22.30 -30.48
CA GLY A 62 -9.92 -22.19 -31.91
C GLY A 62 -9.25 -20.97 -32.57
N ASP A 63 -9.19 -20.95 -33.91
CA ASP A 63 -8.50 -19.91 -34.69
C ASP A 63 -9.08 -18.48 -34.57
N LYS A 64 -10.02 -18.22 -33.65
CA LYS A 64 -10.71 -16.92 -33.50
C LYS A 64 -10.23 -16.05 -32.34
N PHE A 65 -9.36 -16.57 -31.47
CA PHE A 65 -8.86 -15.85 -30.29
C PHE A 65 -7.33 -15.95 -30.14
N GLU A 66 -6.58 -15.63 -31.20
CA GLU A 66 -5.11 -15.58 -31.17
C GLU A 66 -4.54 -14.62 -30.09
N HIS A 67 -5.34 -13.68 -29.58
CA HIS A 67 -4.96 -12.75 -28.51
C HIS A 67 -5.22 -13.25 -27.08
N ASP A 68 -5.82 -14.43 -26.89
CA ASP A 68 -6.23 -14.94 -25.57
C ASP A 68 -5.35 -16.12 -25.12
N CYS A 69 -4.03 -15.97 -25.31
CA CYS A 69 -3.02 -16.97 -24.91
C CYS A 69 -2.70 -16.93 -23.39
N CYS A 70 -3.53 -16.27 -22.59
CA CYS A 70 -3.33 -16.08 -21.15
C CYS A 70 -3.81 -17.30 -20.36
N SER A 71 -3.21 -17.54 -19.21
CA SER A 71 -3.67 -18.56 -18.28
C SER A 71 -5.04 -18.17 -17.71
N ARG A 72 -5.87 -19.17 -17.39
CA ARG A 72 -7.18 -18.94 -16.77
C ARG A 72 -7.08 -19.12 -15.27
N ILE A 73 -7.85 -18.37 -14.49
CA ILE A 73 -7.89 -18.54 -13.04
C ILE A 73 -8.57 -19.87 -12.69
N ASP A 74 -7.93 -20.70 -11.86
CA ASP A 74 -8.50 -21.93 -11.32
C ASP A 74 -9.40 -21.59 -10.11
N TRP A 75 -10.60 -21.12 -10.41
CA TRP A 75 -11.62 -20.84 -9.40
C TRP A 75 -12.04 -22.09 -8.62
N ASP A 76 -11.89 -23.32 -9.17
CA ASP A 76 -12.23 -24.55 -8.46
C ASP A 76 -11.19 -24.87 -7.38
N TYR A 77 -9.90 -24.68 -7.69
CA TYR A 77 -8.84 -24.72 -6.69
C TYR A 77 -9.08 -23.68 -5.60
N LEU A 78 -9.26 -22.40 -5.96
CA LEU A 78 -9.43 -21.32 -4.97
C LEU A 78 -10.65 -21.53 -4.08
N ALA A 79 -11.79 -21.98 -4.63
CA ALA A 79 -12.99 -22.28 -3.85
C ALA A 79 -12.82 -23.50 -2.94
N ARG A 80 -11.99 -24.48 -3.32
CA ARG A 80 -11.73 -25.66 -2.49
C ARG A 80 -10.77 -25.36 -1.35
N GLU A 81 -9.66 -24.67 -1.64
CA GLU A 81 -8.60 -24.41 -0.66
C GLU A 81 -8.91 -23.23 0.26
N TYR A 82 -9.52 -22.16 -0.29
CA TYR A 82 -9.73 -20.89 0.43
C TYR A 82 -11.21 -20.48 0.48
N GLY A 83 -12.13 -21.34 0.07
CA GLY A 83 -13.55 -20.98 -0.09
C GLY A 83 -14.24 -20.53 1.20
N ASP A 84 -13.75 -20.96 2.37
CA ASP A 84 -14.30 -20.58 3.67
C ASP A 84 -13.69 -19.31 4.27
N CYS A 85 -12.65 -18.74 3.63
CA CYS A 85 -12.10 -17.45 4.03
C CYS A 85 -13.15 -16.35 3.87
N GLU A 86 -13.26 -15.49 4.88
CA GLU A 86 -14.02 -14.25 4.77
C GLU A 86 -13.21 -13.25 3.98
N VAL A 87 -13.81 -12.69 2.93
CA VAL A 87 -13.18 -11.70 2.06
C VAL A 87 -13.99 -10.42 2.04
N THR A 88 -13.29 -9.29 1.96
CA THR A 88 -13.92 -8.00 1.71
C THR A 88 -14.14 -7.84 0.21
N VAL A 89 -15.37 -7.56 -0.19
CA VAL A 89 -15.79 -7.44 -1.58
C VAL A 89 -16.32 -6.04 -1.82
N ALA A 90 -15.69 -5.32 -2.74
CA ALA A 90 -16.16 -4.04 -3.21
C ALA A 90 -17.12 -4.22 -4.40
N ASP A 91 -18.27 -3.55 -4.38
CA ASP A 91 -19.16 -3.42 -5.54
C ASP A 91 -18.77 -2.19 -6.35
N CYS A 92 -18.05 -2.39 -7.45
CA CYS A 92 -17.59 -1.30 -8.31
C CYS A 92 -18.74 -0.53 -9.00
N SER A 93 -19.98 -1.02 -8.94
CA SER A 93 -21.16 -0.31 -9.49
C SER A 93 -21.77 0.70 -8.51
N THR A 94 -21.43 0.60 -7.23
CA THR A 94 -22.01 1.44 -6.16
C THR A 94 -20.93 2.24 -5.47
N ARG A 95 -20.91 3.56 -5.71
CA ARG A 95 -20.02 4.49 -5.00
C ARG A 95 -20.59 4.82 -3.62
N GLU A 96 -19.75 4.75 -2.59
CA GLU A 96 -20.04 5.15 -1.22
C GLU A 96 -18.96 6.14 -0.76
N PHE A 97 -19.34 7.42 -0.63
CA PHE A 97 -18.41 8.53 -0.38
C PHE A 97 -17.26 8.61 -1.41
N SER A 98 -16.02 8.42 -0.99
CA SER A 98 -14.82 8.43 -1.85
C SER A 98 -14.38 7.04 -2.31
N ASP A 99 -15.07 5.97 -1.91
CA ASP A 99 -14.73 4.58 -2.27
C ASP A 99 -15.98 3.84 -2.79
N GLN A 100 -15.86 2.53 -2.95
CA GLN A 100 -16.91 1.61 -3.36
C GLN A 100 -17.60 1.03 -2.11
N ARG A 101 -18.90 0.72 -2.24
CA ARG A 101 -19.62 -0.04 -1.20
C ARG A 101 -18.91 -1.38 -0.98
N ARG A 102 -18.70 -1.74 0.28
CA ARG A 102 -18.00 -2.97 0.67
C ARG A 102 -18.88 -3.88 1.51
N GLU A 103 -18.75 -5.18 1.30
CA GLU A 103 -19.42 -6.22 2.06
C GLU A 103 -18.45 -7.36 2.35
N THR A 104 -18.62 -8.01 3.50
CA THR A 104 -17.88 -9.23 3.84
C THR A 104 -18.71 -10.44 3.46
N MET A 105 -18.11 -11.38 2.72
CA MET A 105 -18.73 -12.67 2.42
C MET A 105 -17.66 -13.76 2.24
N ARG A 106 -18.07 -15.03 2.14
CA ARG A 106 -17.11 -16.11 1.92
C ARG A 106 -16.60 -16.10 0.48
N LEU A 107 -15.34 -16.42 0.26
CA LEU A 107 -14.76 -16.49 -1.08
C LEU A 107 -15.56 -17.40 -2.02
N ARG A 108 -16.03 -18.56 -1.52
CA ARG A 108 -16.85 -19.49 -2.32
C ARG A 108 -18.13 -18.85 -2.88
N ASP A 109 -18.73 -17.91 -2.14
CA ASP A 109 -19.97 -17.24 -2.52
C ASP A 109 -19.71 -16.21 -3.62
N VAL A 110 -18.61 -15.45 -3.52
CA VAL A 110 -18.17 -14.53 -4.58
C VAL A 110 -17.88 -15.28 -5.88
N ILE A 111 -17.16 -16.41 -5.78
CA ILE A 111 -16.85 -17.26 -6.94
C ILE A 111 -18.13 -17.78 -7.59
N ALA A 112 -19.13 -18.17 -6.80
CA ALA A 112 -20.43 -18.59 -7.33
C ALA A 112 -21.15 -17.45 -8.06
N LEU A 113 -21.09 -16.22 -7.53
CA LEU A 113 -21.66 -15.04 -8.19
C LEU A 113 -20.95 -14.72 -9.51
N TRP A 114 -19.61 -14.81 -9.57
CA TRP A 114 -18.86 -14.65 -10.81
C TRP A 114 -19.25 -15.71 -11.86
N ARG A 115 -19.32 -16.98 -11.47
CA ARG A 115 -19.70 -18.10 -12.36
C ARG A 115 -21.11 -17.96 -12.92
N ASN A 116 -22.04 -17.45 -12.12
CA ASN A 116 -23.42 -17.23 -12.52
C ASN A 116 -23.62 -15.93 -13.31
N GLY A 117 -22.56 -15.14 -13.52
CA GLY A 117 -22.61 -13.86 -14.25
C GLY A 117 -23.27 -12.71 -13.47
N THR A 118 -23.64 -12.91 -12.21
CA THR A 118 -24.26 -11.89 -11.35
C THR A 118 -23.24 -11.10 -10.53
N GLY A 119 -21.99 -11.54 -10.46
CA GLY A 119 -20.90 -10.90 -9.72
C GLY A 119 -20.00 -9.96 -10.55
N SER A 120 -20.41 -9.54 -11.75
CA SER A 120 -19.51 -8.83 -12.68
C SER A 120 -18.96 -7.48 -12.16
N SER A 121 -19.60 -6.86 -11.18
CA SER A 121 -19.12 -5.65 -10.50
C SER A 121 -18.33 -5.93 -9.21
N LEU A 122 -18.25 -7.18 -8.77
CA LEU A 122 -17.66 -7.54 -7.48
C LEU A 122 -16.15 -7.72 -7.59
N TYR A 123 -15.44 -7.07 -6.68
CA TYR A 123 -13.98 -7.08 -6.60
C TYR A 123 -13.54 -7.45 -5.18
N VAL A 124 -12.91 -8.62 -5.01
CA VAL A 124 -12.27 -9.00 -3.76
C VAL A 124 -11.05 -8.10 -3.56
N LYS A 125 -11.06 -7.36 -2.45
CA LYS A 125 -10.03 -6.39 -2.09
C LYS A 125 -9.51 -6.60 -0.68
N ASP A 126 -8.24 -6.25 -0.51
CA ASP A 126 -7.58 -6.18 0.80
C ASP A 126 -7.64 -7.53 1.53
N TRP A 127 -7.53 -8.64 0.79
CA TRP A 127 -7.59 -9.98 1.38
C TRP A 127 -6.23 -10.39 1.94
N HIS A 128 -6.14 -10.48 3.27
CA HIS A 128 -4.94 -10.82 4.03
C HIS A 128 -4.61 -12.32 4.03
N LEU A 129 -4.68 -12.96 2.86
CA LEU A 129 -4.51 -14.42 2.72
C LEU A 129 -3.17 -14.92 3.28
N ALA A 130 -2.10 -14.15 3.09
CA ALA A 130 -0.77 -14.53 3.59
C ALA A 130 -0.68 -14.52 5.13
N ARG A 131 -1.55 -13.73 5.79
CA ARG A 131 -1.68 -13.70 7.25
C ARG A 131 -2.49 -14.88 7.77
N GLU A 132 -3.60 -15.18 7.09
CA GLU A 132 -4.52 -16.26 7.43
C GLU A 132 -3.92 -17.65 7.15
N HIS A 133 -3.11 -17.76 6.09
CA HIS A 133 -2.52 -19.01 5.61
C HIS A 133 -0.99 -18.88 5.47
N PRO A 134 -0.24 -18.82 6.59
CA PRO A 134 1.19 -18.53 6.55
C PRO A 134 2.07 -19.69 6.08
N HIS A 135 1.59 -20.94 6.09
CA HIS A 135 2.36 -22.10 5.63
C HIS A 135 1.50 -23.20 4.98
N PRO A 136 1.91 -23.73 3.81
CA PRO A 136 2.91 -23.18 2.89
C PRO A 136 2.40 -21.89 2.23
N LEU A 137 3.29 -20.90 2.04
CA LEU A 137 2.92 -19.69 1.28
C LEU A 137 2.82 -19.97 -0.22
N PHE A 138 1.91 -19.26 -0.87
CA PHE A 138 1.67 -19.29 -2.31
C PHE A 138 2.64 -18.40 -3.12
N TYR A 139 3.50 -17.63 -2.44
CA TYR A 139 4.54 -16.78 -3.02
C TYR A 139 5.67 -16.56 -2.02
N ALA A 140 6.75 -15.90 -2.46
CA ALA A 140 7.81 -15.39 -1.59
C ALA A 140 8.04 -13.91 -1.86
N THR A 141 8.29 -13.13 -0.81
CA THR A 141 8.72 -11.73 -0.96
C THR A 141 10.04 -11.68 -1.73
N LEU A 142 10.06 -10.91 -2.81
CA LEU A 142 11.19 -10.83 -3.73
C LEU A 142 12.32 -10.02 -3.11
N ASP A 143 13.57 -10.39 -3.39
CA ASP A 143 14.75 -9.82 -2.73
C ASP A 143 14.81 -8.28 -2.80
N ILE A 144 14.44 -7.69 -3.94
CA ILE A 144 14.41 -6.23 -4.12
C ILE A 144 13.36 -5.50 -3.24
N PHE A 145 12.41 -6.23 -2.65
CA PHE A 145 11.35 -5.71 -1.78
C PHE A 145 11.47 -6.19 -0.33
N ARG A 146 12.58 -6.84 0.06
CA ARG A 146 12.70 -7.46 1.39
C ARG A 146 12.95 -6.46 2.53
N ASP A 147 13.52 -5.29 2.24
CA ASP A 147 13.66 -4.19 3.21
C ASP A 147 12.32 -3.51 3.46
N ASP A 148 11.37 -4.26 4.02
CA ASP A 148 10.00 -3.86 4.29
C ASP A 148 9.79 -3.70 5.79
N TRP A 149 9.78 -2.44 6.24
CA TRP A 149 9.66 -2.13 7.66
C TRP A 149 8.23 -2.35 8.17
N MET A 150 7.23 -2.18 7.31
CA MET A 150 5.81 -2.31 7.68
C MET A 150 5.50 -3.76 8.02
N ASN A 151 5.77 -4.67 7.09
CA ASN A 151 5.47 -6.09 7.27
C ASN A 151 6.41 -6.76 8.27
N ALA A 152 7.68 -6.35 8.36
CA ALA A 152 8.58 -6.86 9.40
C ALA A 152 8.08 -6.53 10.82
N TYR A 153 7.64 -5.29 11.05
CA TYR A 153 7.09 -4.87 12.33
C TYR A 153 5.74 -5.55 12.62
N TYR A 154 4.83 -5.58 11.65
CA TYR A 154 3.49 -6.19 11.80
C TYR A 154 3.56 -7.68 12.06
N ALA A 155 4.45 -8.40 11.38
CA ALA A 155 4.66 -9.82 11.60
C ALA A 155 5.03 -10.18 13.05
N VAL A 156 5.67 -9.26 13.77
CA VAL A 156 6.06 -9.45 15.18
C VAL A 156 5.00 -8.92 16.15
N CYS A 157 4.38 -7.79 15.82
CA CYS A 157 3.63 -6.99 16.81
C CYS A 157 2.11 -7.02 16.65
N THR A 158 1.57 -7.50 15.52
CA THR A 158 0.14 -7.43 15.23
C THR A 158 -0.41 -8.76 14.70
N ALA A 159 -1.74 -8.84 14.65
CA ALA A 159 -2.49 -9.91 13.98
C ALA A 159 -2.72 -9.63 12.48
N ASP A 160 -2.22 -8.51 11.97
CA ASP A 160 -2.52 -7.96 10.65
C ASP A 160 -1.25 -7.94 9.76
N ASP A 161 -1.38 -7.55 8.49
CA ASP A 161 -0.26 -7.30 7.58
C ASP A 161 -0.62 -6.28 6.48
N PHE A 162 0.35 -5.94 5.63
CA PHE A 162 0.15 -5.11 4.44
C PHE A 162 0.36 -5.91 3.16
N ARG A 163 -0.18 -7.14 3.13
CA ARG A 163 0.01 -8.11 2.03
C ARG A 163 -1.35 -8.60 1.56
N PHE A 164 -1.75 -8.14 0.40
CA PHE A 164 -3.11 -8.27 -0.10
C PHE A 164 -3.18 -9.17 -1.32
N VAL A 165 -4.24 -9.95 -1.40
CA VAL A 165 -4.70 -10.57 -2.63
C VAL A 165 -5.89 -9.78 -3.17
N TYR A 166 -5.86 -9.47 -4.46
CA TYR A 166 -6.96 -8.85 -5.18
C TYR A 166 -7.46 -9.78 -6.27
N ALA A 167 -8.77 -10.01 -6.35
CA ALA A 167 -9.37 -10.88 -7.36
C ALA A 167 -10.71 -10.31 -7.86
N GLY A 168 -10.87 -10.14 -9.17
CA GLY A 168 -12.05 -9.47 -9.71
C GLY A 168 -12.37 -9.81 -11.15
N ALA A 169 -13.62 -9.59 -11.53
CA ALA A 169 -14.09 -9.70 -12.91
C ALA A 169 -13.55 -8.55 -13.79
N ALA A 170 -13.64 -8.70 -15.11
CA ALA A 170 -13.32 -7.62 -16.04
C ALA A 170 -14.14 -6.35 -15.73
N ARG A 171 -13.53 -5.18 -15.91
CA ARG A 171 -14.04 -3.82 -15.62
C ARG A 171 -14.16 -3.45 -14.14
N THR A 172 -13.91 -4.37 -13.22
CA THR A 172 -13.67 -3.99 -11.82
C THR A 172 -12.43 -3.10 -11.75
N PHE A 173 -12.42 -2.14 -10.83
CA PHE A 173 -11.35 -1.14 -10.78
C PHE A 173 -11.16 -0.63 -9.35
N THR A 174 -9.94 -0.20 -9.04
CA THR A 174 -9.65 0.59 -7.84
C THR A 174 -9.70 2.07 -8.21
N PRO A 175 -10.53 2.90 -7.55
CA PRO A 175 -10.60 4.35 -7.78
C PRO A 175 -9.24 5.04 -7.64
N LEU A 176 -9.16 6.28 -8.13
CA LEU A 176 -7.93 7.08 -8.00
C LEU A 176 -7.57 7.29 -6.52
N HIS A 177 -6.38 6.84 -6.14
CA HIS A 177 -5.89 6.97 -4.77
C HIS A 177 -4.37 7.04 -4.78
N ARG A 178 -3.78 7.34 -3.62
CA ARG A 178 -2.37 7.08 -3.35
C ARG A 178 -2.30 6.15 -2.15
N ASP A 179 -1.25 5.36 -2.08
CA ASP A 179 -1.07 4.42 -0.98
C ASP A 179 -0.97 5.13 0.39
N VAL A 180 -1.53 4.48 1.41
CA VAL A 180 -1.55 5.00 2.79
C VAL A 180 -0.14 5.32 3.28
N TYR A 181 -0.03 6.36 4.10
CA TYR A 181 1.23 6.90 4.63
C TYR A 181 2.26 7.31 3.57
N ALA A 182 1.91 7.45 2.30
CA ALA A 182 2.92 7.55 1.23
C ALA A 182 3.91 6.35 1.26
N SER A 183 3.41 5.17 1.60
CA SER A 183 4.14 3.91 1.41
C SER A 183 4.48 3.69 -0.07
N TYR A 184 5.45 2.82 -0.32
CA TYR A 184 5.60 2.19 -1.61
C TYR A 184 4.57 1.08 -1.76
N SER A 185 4.31 0.70 -3.00
CA SER A 185 3.56 -0.53 -3.29
C SER A 185 4.22 -1.32 -4.39
N TRP A 186 4.00 -2.63 -4.39
CA TRP A 186 4.24 -3.45 -5.57
C TRP A 186 3.05 -4.37 -5.81
N SER A 187 2.79 -4.69 -7.08
CA SER A 187 1.72 -5.60 -7.49
C SER A 187 2.24 -6.58 -8.53
N THR A 188 2.13 -7.87 -8.24
CA THR A 188 2.37 -8.94 -9.21
C THR A 188 1.04 -9.47 -9.70
N ASN A 189 0.82 -9.40 -11.01
CA ASN A 189 -0.39 -9.90 -11.64
C ASN A 189 -0.23 -11.39 -11.95
N ILE A 190 -0.99 -12.25 -11.28
CA ILE A 190 -0.86 -13.72 -11.40
C ILE A 190 -1.62 -14.23 -12.63
N ALA A 191 -2.77 -13.64 -12.93
CA ALA A 191 -3.55 -13.92 -14.14
C ALA A 191 -4.29 -12.67 -14.61
N GLY A 192 -4.56 -12.61 -15.92
CA GLY A 192 -5.32 -11.53 -16.54
C GLY A 192 -4.49 -10.33 -16.95
N ARG A 193 -5.14 -9.21 -17.24
CA ARG A 193 -4.50 -7.96 -17.67
C ARG A 193 -5.08 -6.77 -16.94
N LYS A 194 -4.21 -5.85 -16.50
CA LYS A 194 -4.60 -4.63 -15.80
C LYS A 194 -4.15 -3.39 -16.55
N ARG A 195 -4.94 -2.32 -16.53
CA ARG A 195 -4.54 -1.00 -17.00
C ARG A 195 -4.31 -0.07 -15.82
N TRP A 196 -3.18 0.61 -15.83
CA TRP A 196 -2.77 1.55 -14.81
C TRP A 196 -2.72 2.97 -15.36
N TRP A 197 -3.18 3.93 -14.57
CA TRP A 197 -2.90 5.36 -14.75
C TRP A 197 -2.13 5.82 -13.52
N LEU A 198 -0.84 6.17 -13.68
CA LEU A 198 0.00 6.65 -12.60
C LEU A 198 0.34 8.13 -12.78
N PHE A 199 0.08 8.94 -11.77
CA PHE A 199 0.31 10.38 -11.76
C PHE A 199 1.45 10.68 -10.79
N PRO A 200 2.55 11.30 -11.25
CA PRO A 200 3.65 11.67 -10.38
C PRO A 200 3.21 12.73 -9.36
N PRO A 201 3.82 12.79 -8.17
CA PRO A 201 3.38 13.65 -7.07
C PRO A 201 3.20 15.13 -7.45
N GLU A 202 4.02 15.65 -8.38
CA GLU A 202 3.98 17.03 -8.86
C GLU A 202 2.69 17.35 -9.62
N GLN A 203 1.96 16.33 -10.09
CA GLN A 203 0.67 16.48 -10.75
C GLN A 203 -0.52 16.39 -9.79
N THR A 204 -0.31 16.11 -8.50
CA THR A 204 -1.38 16.06 -7.49
C THR A 204 -2.32 17.28 -7.53
N PRO A 205 -1.84 18.54 -7.63
CA PRO A 205 -2.71 19.71 -7.71
C PRO A 205 -3.64 19.75 -8.92
N LEU A 206 -3.39 18.95 -9.96
CA LEU A 206 -4.25 18.83 -11.14
C LEU A 206 -5.42 17.86 -10.95
N LEU A 207 -5.36 17.03 -9.91
CA LEU A 207 -6.32 15.94 -9.64
C LEU A 207 -7.35 16.32 -8.58
N VAL A 208 -7.15 17.45 -7.89
CA VAL A 208 -8.01 17.91 -6.81
C VAL A 208 -9.22 18.68 -7.32
N ARG A 209 -10.34 18.50 -6.63
CA ARG A 209 -11.61 19.15 -6.90
C ARG A 209 -11.54 20.62 -6.56
N LYS A 210 -12.11 21.45 -7.43
CA LYS A 210 -12.28 22.87 -7.14
C LYS A 210 -13.14 23.05 -5.88
N ASN A 211 -12.61 23.78 -4.90
CA ASN A 211 -13.25 24.03 -3.61
C ASN A 211 -13.54 22.77 -2.75
N GLY A 212 -13.00 21.59 -3.10
CA GLY A 212 -13.35 20.31 -2.46
C GLY A 212 -12.45 19.87 -1.30
N ALA A 213 -11.80 20.81 -0.59
CA ALA A 213 -10.93 20.52 0.56
C ALA A 213 -9.86 19.41 0.32
N GLY A 214 -9.38 19.26 -0.93
CA GLY A 214 -8.40 18.23 -1.29
C GLY A 214 -8.98 16.92 -1.83
N GLU A 215 -10.31 16.80 -1.96
CA GLU A 215 -10.98 15.68 -2.63
C GLU A 215 -10.42 15.48 -4.05
N THR A 216 -10.03 14.26 -4.42
CA THR A 216 -9.57 13.92 -5.76
C THR A 216 -10.69 13.33 -6.62
N ALA A 217 -10.51 13.33 -7.94
CA ALA A 217 -11.44 12.67 -8.84
C ALA A 217 -11.58 11.18 -8.46
N TYR A 218 -12.80 10.66 -8.37
CA TYR A 218 -13.05 9.24 -8.06
C TYR A 218 -12.58 8.33 -9.21
N ASP A 219 -12.91 8.70 -10.45
CA ASP A 219 -12.51 7.98 -11.66
C ASP A 219 -11.96 8.96 -12.71
N VAL A 220 -10.65 8.86 -13.01
CA VAL A 220 -9.98 9.79 -13.94
C VAL A 220 -10.42 9.64 -15.39
N ARG A 221 -11.09 8.53 -15.74
CA ARG A 221 -11.57 8.27 -17.10
C ARG A 221 -12.77 9.15 -17.45
N CYS A 222 -13.57 9.52 -16.44
CA CYS A 222 -14.81 10.27 -16.59
C CYS A 222 -14.89 11.52 -15.69
N ALA A 223 -13.77 12.00 -15.15
CA ALA A 223 -13.72 13.21 -14.34
C ALA A 223 -14.27 14.44 -15.10
N ASP A 224 -15.21 15.16 -14.49
CA ASP A 224 -15.78 16.40 -15.04
C ASP A 224 -14.77 17.54 -14.90
N GLU A 225 -14.33 18.12 -16.03
CA GLU A 225 -13.40 19.25 -16.07
C GLU A 225 -13.95 20.52 -15.38
N ARG A 226 -15.26 20.63 -15.19
CA ARG A 226 -15.87 21.74 -14.41
C ARG A 226 -15.59 21.60 -12.92
N GLU A 227 -15.57 20.36 -12.42
CA GLU A 227 -15.26 20.04 -11.03
C GLU A 227 -13.74 19.90 -10.81
N PHE A 228 -13.03 19.37 -11.81
CA PHE A 228 -11.60 19.08 -11.80
C PHE A 228 -10.89 19.81 -12.95
N PRO A 229 -10.75 21.14 -12.91
CA PRO A 229 -10.22 21.93 -14.04
C PRO A 229 -8.77 21.59 -14.44
N GLY A 230 -8.01 20.99 -13.53
CA GLY A 230 -6.64 20.53 -13.80
C GLY A 230 -6.55 19.22 -14.58
N VAL A 231 -7.61 18.40 -14.61
CA VAL A 231 -7.52 17.00 -15.06
C VAL A 231 -7.14 16.87 -16.53
N ALA A 232 -7.58 17.81 -17.38
CA ALA A 232 -7.23 17.86 -18.80
C ALA A 232 -5.73 18.16 -19.04
N GLN A 233 -5.06 18.79 -18.06
CA GLN A 233 -3.63 19.10 -18.10
C GLN A 233 -2.79 17.95 -17.54
N ALA A 234 -3.39 17.03 -16.79
CA ALA A 234 -2.69 15.88 -16.25
C ALA A 234 -2.16 14.98 -17.37
N ARG A 235 -0.96 14.45 -17.16
CA ARG A 235 -0.20 13.56 -18.06
C ARG A 235 0.19 12.33 -17.25
N PRO A 236 -0.74 11.38 -17.02
CA PRO A 236 -0.39 10.14 -16.36
C PRO A 236 0.58 9.32 -17.21
N VAL A 237 1.37 8.49 -16.55
CA VAL A 237 1.96 7.29 -17.16
C VAL A 237 0.83 6.28 -17.30
N VAL A 238 0.57 5.82 -18.52
CA VAL A 238 -0.45 4.80 -18.79
C VAL A 238 0.23 3.54 -19.28
N LEU A 239 -0.03 2.42 -18.62
CA LEU A 239 0.55 1.13 -19.00
C LEU A 239 -0.46 0.01 -18.82
N GLU A 240 -0.24 -1.08 -19.56
CA GLU A 240 -0.93 -2.35 -19.36
C GLU A 240 0.06 -3.32 -18.72
N GLN A 241 -0.38 -3.96 -17.63
CA GLN A 241 0.36 -4.98 -16.91
C GLN A 241 -0.20 -6.34 -17.33
N GLU A 242 0.69 -7.17 -17.85
CA GLU A 242 0.39 -8.52 -18.34
C GLU A 242 0.51 -9.57 -17.23
N GLU A 243 0.18 -10.82 -17.55
CA GLU A 243 0.37 -11.97 -16.67
C GLU A 243 1.85 -12.15 -16.29
N GLY A 244 2.11 -12.34 -14.99
CA GLY A 244 3.44 -12.53 -14.42
C GLY A 244 4.24 -11.23 -14.22
N GLU A 245 3.82 -10.11 -14.78
CA GLU A 245 4.54 -8.84 -14.57
C GLU A 245 4.33 -8.30 -13.15
N THR A 246 5.40 -7.72 -12.59
CA THR A 246 5.38 -7.02 -11.31
C THR A 246 5.60 -5.52 -11.54
N ILE A 247 4.66 -4.69 -11.09
CA ILE A 247 4.82 -3.23 -11.08
C ILE A 247 5.27 -2.76 -9.69
N PHE A 248 6.25 -1.85 -9.66
CA PHE A 248 6.59 -1.04 -8.50
C PHE A 248 5.91 0.34 -8.62
N VAL A 249 5.11 0.69 -7.61
CA VAL A 249 4.41 1.96 -7.47
C VAL A 249 5.17 2.82 -6.44
N PRO A 250 5.73 3.97 -6.85
CA PRO A 250 6.54 4.78 -5.94
C PRO A 250 5.69 5.60 -4.95
N SER A 251 6.35 6.11 -3.93
CA SER A 251 5.75 6.83 -2.81
C SER A 251 5.03 8.09 -3.29
N GLY A 252 3.78 8.26 -2.87
CA GLY A 252 2.99 9.47 -3.15
C GLY A 252 2.44 9.58 -4.57
N TRP A 253 2.64 8.57 -5.43
CA TRP A 253 2.04 8.54 -6.76
C TRP A 253 0.56 8.23 -6.67
N TYR A 254 -0.28 9.15 -7.16
CA TYR A 254 -1.69 8.85 -7.35
C TYR A 254 -1.84 7.86 -8.49
N HIS A 255 -2.68 6.85 -8.33
CA HIS A 255 -2.90 5.84 -9.34
C HIS A 255 -4.33 5.28 -9.33
N GLN A 256 -4.76 4.85 -10.50
CA GLN A 256 -6.02 4.15 -10.74
C GLN A 256 -5.72 2.86 -11.52
N VAL A 257 -6.44 1.79 -11.20
CA VAL A 257 -6.21 0.45 -11.80
C VAL A 257 -7.53 -0.13 -12.27
N GLU A 258 -7.60 -0.58 -13.51
CA GLU A 258 -8.74 -1.32 -14.07
C GLU A 258 -8.33 -2.72 -14.49
N ASN A 259 -9.12 -3.73 -14.11
CA ASN A 259 -8.98 -5.09 -14.60
C ASN A 259 -9.58 -5.16 -16.02
N LEU A 260 -8.76 -5.37 -17.05
CA LEU A 260 -9.20 -5.49 -18.45
C LEU A 260 -9.83 -6.85 -18.75
N THR A 261 -9.42 -7.87 -18.01
CA THR A 261 -9.96 -9.24 -18.00
C THR A 261 -10.31 -9.64 -16.56
N GLU A 262 -10.77 -10.88 -16.33
CA GLU A 262 -10.69 -11.45 -14.98
C GLU A 262 -9.22 -11.43 -14.52
N CYS A 263 -8.97 -11.02 -13.28
CA CYS A 263 -7.62 -10.86 -12.76
C CYS A 263 -7.51 -11.39 -11.32
N ILE A 264 -6.34 -11.92 -10.98
CA ILE A 264 -5.90 -12.16 -9.60
C ILE A 264 -4.46 -11.67 -9.42
N SER A 265 -4.18 -10.92 -8.36
CA SER A 265 -2.86 -10.35 -8.09
C SER A 265 -2.48 -10.41 -6.62
N ILE A 266 -1.17 -10.35 -6.36
CA ILE A 266 -0.58 -10.26 -5.02
C ILE A 266 0.09 -8.90 -4.90
N ASN A 267 -0.19 -8.18 -3.82
CA ASN A 267 0.20 -6.79 -3.63
C ASN A 267 0.74 -6.57 -2.23
N HIS A 268 1.79 -5.76 -2.08
CA HIS A 268 2.23 -5.31 -0.77
C HIS A 268 2.30 -3.79 -0.72
N ASN A 269 1.93 -3.22 0.42
CA ASN A 269 2.38 -1.89 0.81
C ASN A 269 3.58 -2.03 1.74
N TRP A 270 4.60 -1.22 1.51
CA TRP A 270 5.86 -1.32 2.26
C TRP A 270 6.56 0.03 2.38
N CYS A 271 7.49 0.14 3.32
CA CYS A 271 8.33 1.32 3.47
C CYS A 271 9.71 0.96 3.96
N ASN A 272 10.64 1.90 3.78
CA ASN A 272 11.98 1.81 4.33
C ASN A 272 12.60 3.19 4.59
N ALA A 273 13.92 3.21 4.88
CA ALA A 273 14.65 4.45 5.12
C ALA A 273 14.56 5.46 3.97
N THR A 274 14.32 5.01 2.74
CA THR A 274 14.31 5.87 1.55
C THR A 274 13.07 6.75 1.51
N ASN A 275 11.87 6.20 1.76
CA ASN A 275 10.63 6.98 1.81
C ASN A 275 10.22 7.40 3.23
N LEU A 276 11.00 7.08 4.27
CA LEU A 276 10.71 7.51 5.65
C LEU A 276 10.37 9.01 5.79
N PRO A 277 11.07 9.96 5.12
CA PRO A 277 10.68 11.38 5.19
C PRO A 277 9.27 11.66 4.65
N ALA A 278 8.87 10.97 3.57
CA ALA A 278 7.53 11.10 3.00
C ALA A 278 6.47 10.51 3.93
N LEU A 279 6.75 9.35 4.54
CA LEU A 279 5.89 8.77 5.57
C LEU A 279 5.69 9.71 6.75
N TYR A 280 6.79 10.25 7.27
CA TYR A 280 6.75 11.19 8.39
C TYR A 280 5.93 12.44 8.05
N ALA A 281 6.15 13.04 6.88
CA ALA A 281 5.37 14.20 6.42
C ALA A 281 3.87 13.86 6.26
N SER A 282 3.55 12.66 5.76
CA SER A 282 2.17 12.17 5.66
C SER A 282 1.51 12.03 7.05
N MET A 283 2.24 11.51 8.04
CA MET A 283 1.77 11.41 9.43
C MET A 283 1.54 12.79 10.04
N CYS A 284 2.47 13.73 9.87
CA CYS A 284 2.29 15.11 10.32
C CYS A 284 1.03 15.75 9.70
N ALA A 285 0.86 15.61 8.39
CA ALA A 285 -0.30 16.17 7.68
C ALA A 285 -1.61 15.60 8.22
N LYS A 286 -1.68 14.29 8.45
CA LYS A 286 -2.86 13.61 8.99
C LYS A 286 -3.17 14.04 10.42
N VAL A 287 -2.16 14.12 11.29
CA VAL A 287 -2.35 14.62 12.67
C VAL A 287 -2.88 16.05 12.64
N THR A 288 -2.30 16.95 11.84
CA THR A 288 -2.77 18.33 11.71
C THR A 288 -4.17 18.43 11.11
N GLU A 289 -4.53 17.55 10.17
CA GLU A 289 -5.90 17.47 9.63
C GLU A 289 -6.91 17.11 10.72
N VAL A 290 -6.61 16.08 11.52
CA VAL A 290 -7.45 15.65 12.64
C VAL A 290 -7.55 16.72 13.73
N GLU A 291 -6.43 17.36 14.10
CA GLU A 291 -6.42 18.47 15.07
C GLU A 291 -7.34 19.60 14.62
N ARG A 292 -7.29 19.98 13.34
CA ARG A 292 -8.17 21.03 12.78
C ARG A 292 -9.64 20.61 12.78
N ALA A 293 -9.92 19.34 12.51
CA ALA A 293 -11.28 18.81 12.52
C ALA A 293 -11.88 18.75 13.94
N LEU A 294 -11.05 18.77 14.99
CA LEU A 294 -11.45 18.65 16.39
C LEU A 294 -11.20 19.93 17.22
N GLU A 295 -11.01 21.09 16.59
CA GLU A 295 -10.65 22.32 17.32
C GLU A 295 -11.72 22.74 18.35
N ASP A 296 -13.00 22.46 18.08
CA ASP A 296 -14.09 22.67 19.03
C ASP A 296 -14.00 21.78 20.28
N VAL A 297 -13.60 20.51 20.11
CA VAL A 297 -13.31 19.58 21.20
C VAL A 297 -12.15 20.10 22.05
N ARG A 298 -11.11 20.64 21.41
CA ARG A 298 -9.96 21.25 22.10
C ARG A 298 -10.41 22.41 22.99
N GLU A 299 -11.25 23.31 22.46
CA GLU A 299 -11.78 24.42 23.23
C GLU A 299 -12.59 23.95 24.44
N LEU A 300 -13.44 22.94 24.26
CA LEU A 300 -14.23 22.37 25.35
C LEU A 300 -13.35 21.79 26.45
N LEU A 301 -12.35 20.97 26.10
CA LEU A 301 -11.41 20.37 27.04
C LEU A 301 -10.65 21.46 27.83
N SER A 302 -10.16 22.49 27.14
CA SER A 302 -9.42 23.59 27.79
C SER A 302 -10.24 24.39 28.80
N LYS A 303 -11.56 24.48 28.61
CA LYS A 303 -12.48 25.19 29.51
C LYS A 303 -12.85 24.38 30.76
N HIS A 304 -12.69 23.05 30.72
CA HIS A 304 -13.10 22.13 31.79
C HIS A 304 -11.91 21.56 32.59
N ASP A 305 -10.72 22.16 32.46
CA ASP A 305 -9.46 21.66 33.06
C ASP A 305 -9.50 21.50 34.60
N SER A 306 -10.38 22.26 35.29
CA SER A 306 -10.50 22.24 36.75
C SER A 306 -11.12 20.96 37.34
N THR A 307 -11.59 20.02 36.52
CA THR A 307 -12.25 18.77 36.97
C THR A 307 -11.52 17.49 36.56
N LEU A 308 -10.39 17.57 35.82
CA LEU A 308 -9.68 16.39 35.33
C LEU A 308 -8.61 15.90 36.34
N PRO A 309 -8.67 14.64 36.81
CA PRO A 309 -7.82 14.13 37.89
C PRO A 309 -6.42 13.66 37.44
N SER A 310 -6.01 13.83 36.17
CA SER A 310 -4.78 13.25 35.63
C SER A 310 -3.60 14.23 35.57
N GLU A 311 -2.40 13.73 35.91
CA GLU A 311 -1.15 14.43 35.61
C GLU A 311 -1.12 14.79 34.11
N GLY A 312 -0.94 16.08 33.78
CA GLY A 312 -0.92 16.54 32.38
C GLY A 312 -2.20 17.21 31.86
N GLY A 313 -3.26 17.27 32.69
CA GLY A 313 -4.45 18.10 32.44
C GLY A 313 -5.18 17.81 31.13
N TRP A 314 -5.95 18.79 30.65
CA TRP A 314 -6.70 18.69 29.40
C TRP A 314 -5.85 18.42 28.14
N GLN A 315 -4.55 18.78 28.14
CA GLN A 315 -3.67 18.55 26.98
C GLN A 315 -3.39 17.07 26.73
N ARG A 316 -3.27 16.27 27.79
CA ARG A 316 -3.08 14.82 27.64
C ARG A 316 -4.31 14.17 27.03
N GLU A 317 -5.50 14.57 27.47
CA GLU A 317 -6.76 14.07 26.91
C GLU A 317 -6.92 14.51 25.45
N TRP A 318 -6.58 15.76 25.13
CA TRP A 318 -6.55 16.25 23.75
C TRP A 318 -5.67 15.38 22.84
N VAL A 319 -4.42 15.15 23.24
CA VAL A 319 -3.50 14.31 22.46
C VAL A 319 -4.03 12.89 22.30
N HIS A 320 -4.60 12.31 23.35
CA HIS A 320 -5.20 10.97 23.29
C HIS A 320 -6.33 10.91 22.24
N VAL A 321 -7.30 11.82 22.29
CA VAL A 321 -8.41 11.87 21.33
C VAL A 321 -7.91 12.05 19.89
N VAL A 322 -6.93 12.93 19.68
CA VAL A 322 -6.31 13.12 18.35
C VAL A 322 -5.64 11.84 17.88
N GLN A 323 -4.81 11.19 18.71
CA GLN A 323 -4.11 9.96 18.32
C GLN A 323 -5.08 8.81 18.03
N ASP A 324 -6.15 8.66 18.82
CA ASP A 324 -7.19 7.65 18.61
C ASP A 324 -7.92 7.85 17.27
N LEU A 325 -8.24 9.10 16.93
CA LEU A 325 -8.92 9.37 15.65
C LEU A 325 -7.96 9.21 14.47
N VAL A 326 -6.70 9.62 14.61
CA VAL A 326 -5.66 9.40 13.59
C VAL A 326 -5.45 7.90 13.34
N GLU A 327 -5.41 7.07 14.39
CA GLU A 327 -5.31 5.61 14.24
C GLU A 327 -6.54 5.02 13.56
N LYS A 328 -7.76 5.44 13.91
CA LYS A 328 -8.99 4.93 13.28
C LYS A 328 -9.14 5.35 11.82
N ASP A 329 -8.69 6.55 11.46
CA ASP A 329 -8.82 7.11 10.10
C ASP A 329 -7.71 6.61 9.17
N ALA A 330 -6.46 6.64 9.63
CA ALA A 330 -5.30 6.32 8.80
C ALA A 330 -4.75 4.91 9.05
N GLY A 331 -4.93 4.37 10.26
CA GLY A 331 -4.43 3.07 10.72
C GLY A 331 -3.28 3.14 11.73
N TRP A 332 -2.55 4.27 11.81
CA TRP A 332 -1.37 4.45 12.67
C TRP A 332 -1.47 5.76 13.43
N HIS A 333 -1.16 5.71 14.73
CA HIS A 333 -0.80 6.88 15.54
C HIS A 333 0.73 7.00 15.70
N TRP A 334 1.24 8.05 16.35
CA TRP A 334 2.68 8.29 16.52
C TRP A 334 3.44 7.16 17.20
N ALA A 335 2.87 6.53 18.23
CA ALA A 335 3.54 5.40 18.88
C ALA A 335 3.72 4.17 17.95
N THR A 336 2.79 3.88 17.04
CA THR A 336 2.94 2.80 16.05
C THR A 336 4.02 3.14 15.04
N PHE A 337 4.01 4.36 14.50
CA PHE A 337 5.04 4.86 13.59
C PHE A 337 6.45 4.74 14.20
N TRP A 338 6.67 5.27 15.41
CA TRP A 338 8.00 5.26 16.04
C TRP A 338 8.43 3.88 16.54
N ARG A 339 7.50 2.99 16.91
CA ARG A 339 7.81 1.59 17.24
C ARG A 339 8.26 0.81 16.01
N MET A 340 7.63 1.03 14.85
CA MET A 340 8.10 0.46 13.58
C MET A 340 9.51 0.96 13.24
N VAL A 341 9.76 2.28 13.35
CA VAL A 341 11.09 2.85 13.12
C VAL A 341 12.14 2.27 14.06
N LEU A 342 11.81 2.12 15.36
CA LEU A 342 12.70 1.50 16.34
C LEU A 342 12.98 0.03 16.00
N HIS A 343 11.95 -0.72 15.57
CA HIS A 343 12.11 -2.10 15.14
C HIS A 343 13.04 -2.21 13.93
N ALA A 344 12.83 -1.40 12.89
CA ALA A 344 13.68 -1.36 11.71
C ALA A 344 15.14 -0.97 12.05
N LEU A 345 15.33 0.02 12.93
CA LEU A 345 16.66 0.40 13.39
C LEU A 345 17.38 -0.73 14.13
N ARG A 346 16.67 -1.48 14.98
CA ARG A 346 17.22 -2.67 15.66
C ARG A 346 17.65 -3.74 14.67
N CYS A 347 16.83 -4.02 13.66
CA CYS A 347 17.16 -4.96 12.58
C CYS A 347 18.42 -4.52 11.83
N ALA A 348 18.58 -3.23 11.57
CA ALA A 348 19.74 -2.69 10.86
C ALA A 348 21.04 -2.72 11.68
N VAL A 349 20.99 -2.36 12.98
CA VAL A 349 22.22 -2.19 13.80
C VAL A 349 22.59 -3.42 14.62
N ALA A 350 21.61 -4.25 14.98
CA ALA A 350 21.79 -5.41 15.87
C ALA A 350 20.87 -6.57 15.46
N PRO A 351 21.00 -7.12 14.24
CA PRO A 351 20.06 -8.09 13.66
C PRO A 351 19.89 -9.35 14.53
N LYS A 352 20.94 -9.78 15.25
CA LYS A 352 20.89 -10.95 16.14
C LYS A 352 20.06 -10.75 17.41
N GLN A 353 19.76 -9.50 17.78
CA GLN A 353 19.01 -9.13 18.98
C GLN A 353 17.62 -8.56 18.64
N ALA A 354 17.36 -8.31 17.36
CA ALA A 354 16.08 -7.78 16.91
C ALA A 354 14.99 -8.86 17.08
N PRO A 355 13.79 -8.48 17.54
CA PRO A 355 12.64 -9.38 17.53
C PRO A 355 12.37 -9.91 16.11
N THR A 356 12.05 -11.19 15.98
CA THR A 356 11.76 -11.84 14.69
C THR A 356 10.41 -12.56 14.73
N SER A 357 9.87 -12.86 13.55
CA SER A 357 8.64 -13.65 13.37
C SER A 357 8.87 -14.75 12.35
N GLU A 358 8.21 -15.89 12.51
CA GLU A 358 8.18 -16.95 11.48
C GLU A 358 7.41 -16.50 10.22
N LEU A 359 6.55 -15.48 10.36
CA LEU A 359 5.75 -14.92 9.27
C LEU A 359 6.54 -13.99 8.34
N TRP A 360 7.71 -13.50 8.78
CA TRP A 360 8.52 -12.56 8.02
C TRP A 360 10.02 -12.74 8.28
N ALA A 361 10.75 -13.16 7.25
CA ALA A 361 12.20 -13.31 7.32
C ALA A 361 12.88 -11.92 7.22
N PRO A 362 13.79 -11.56 8.14
CA PRO A 362 14.55 -10.32 8.05
C PRO A 362 15.29 -10.20 6.72
N ALA A 363 15.41 -8.98 6.20
CA ALA A 363 16.25 -8.70 5.04
C ALA A 363 17.73 -8.87 5.42
N PRO A 364 18.52 -9.57 4.59
CA PRO A 364 19.96 -9.61 4.77
C PRO A 364 20.58 -8.23 4.40
N PRO A 365 21.77 -7.89 4.94
CA PRO A 365 22.38 -6.57 4.77
C PRO A 365 22.56 -6.10 3.32
N GLU A 366 22.79 -7.02 2.38
CA GLU A 366 22.94 -6.74 0.95
C GLU A 366 21.63 -6.35 0.25
N LEU A 367 20.48 -6.55 0.90
CA LEU A 367 19.15 -6.17 0.42
C LEU A 367 18.59 -4.97 1.20
N MET A 368 19.45 -4.19 1.87
CA MET A 368 19.09 -3.00 2.63
C MET A 368 20.05 -1.85 2.30
N PRO A 369 19.66 -0.58 2.53
CA PRO A 369 20.59 0.54 2.42
C PRO A 369 21.69 0.44 3.48
N PRO A 370 22.85 1.08 3.29
CA PRO A 370 23.88 1.12 4.32
C PRO A 370 23.35 1.64 5.65
N VAL A 371 23.78 1.03 6.77
CA VAL A 371 23.28 1.37 8.12
C VAL A 371 23.40 2.87 8.44
N ASN A 372 24.46 3.53 7.97
CA ASN A 372 24.62 4.98 8.15
C ASN A 372 23.52 5.79 7.44
N PHE A 373 23.11 5.39 6.23
CA PHE A 373 21.99 6.01 5.53
C PHE A 373 20.69 5.84 6.32
N VAL A 374 20.43 4.65 6.86
CA VAL A 374 19.26 4.38 7.72
C VAL A 374 19.27 5.29 8.96
N LYS A 375 20.41 5.35 9.67
CA LYS A 375 20.57 6.20 10.86
C LYS A 375 20.37 7.68 10.55
N GLU A 376 20.96 8.19 9.46
CA GLU A 376 20.83 9.58 9.04
C GLU A 376 19.37 9.95 8.74
N ARG A 377 18.65 9.08 8.02
CA ARG A 377 17.22 9.29 7.70
C ARG A 377 16.36 9.31 8.96
N ILE A 378 16.56 8.37 9.87
CA ILE A 378 15.83 8.31 11.14
C ILE A 378 16.15 9.55 11.99
N LYS A 379 17.43 9.94 12.08
CA LYS A 379 17.85 11.11 12.84
C LYS A 379 17.21 12.39 12.33
N GLN A 380 17.14 12.59 11.01
CA GLN A 380 16.49 13.76 10.41
C GLN A 380 15.01 13.87 10.82
N CYS A 381 14.24 12.78 10.66
CA CYS A 381 12.83 12.78 11.06
C CYS A 381 12.66 12.94 12.58
N LEU A 382 13.54 12.33 13.38
CA LEU A 382 13.46 12.43 14.84
C LEU A 382 13.79 13.83 15.34
N ASP A 383 14.84 14.45 14.80
CA ASP A 383 15.26 15.81 15.15
C ASP A 383 14.17 16.85 14.79
N ASP A 384 13.38 16.59 13.75
CA ASP A 384 12.19 17.40 13.43
C ASP A 384 11.03 17.10 14.39
N PHE A 385 10.75 15.82 14.65
CA PHE A 385 9.66 15.39 15.51
C PHE A 385 9.76 15.94 16.94
N VAL A 386 10.96 15.92 17.54
CA VAL A 386 11.17 16.44 18.91
C VAL A 386 11.04 17.96 19.01
N LYS A 387 11.04 18.69 17.88
CA LYS A 387 10.84 20.15 17.84
C LYS A 387 9.38 20.54 17.66
N ARG A 388 8.47 19.58 17.46
CA ARG A 388 7.04 19.85 17.31
C ARG A 388 6.46 20.44 18.60
N ASP A 389 5.63 21.47 18.44
CA ASP A 389 5.03 22.21 19.57
C ASP A 389 4.00 21.37 20.36
N GLN A 390 3.47 20.31 19.75
CA GLN A 390 2.40 19.48 20.28
C GLN A 390 2.83 18.57 21.45
N ARG A 391 4.12 18.53 21.80
CA ARG A 391 4.68 17.76 22.93
C ARG A 391 4.30 16.27 22.91
N GLU A 392 4.12 15.67 21.72
CA GLU A 392 3.65 14.28 21.63
C GLU A 392 4.60 13.28 22.30
N VAL A 393 5.90 13.55 22.31
CA VAL A 393 6.91 12.72 23.00
C VAL A 393 6.56 12.52 24.48
N GLU A 394 6.01 13.55 25.12
CA GLU A 394 5.68 13.56 26.55
C GLU A 394 4.25 13.09 26.82
N LEU A 395 3.33 13.39 25.89
CA LEU A 395 1.89 13.21 26.10
C LEU A 395 1.36 11.88 25.53
N VAL A 396 2.02 11.30 24.51
CA VAL A 396 1.64 9.99 23.97
C VAL A 396 2.22 8.87 24.85
N PRO A 397 1.39 7.97 25.41
CA PRO A 397 1.84 6.94 26.34
C PRO A 397 2.99 6.08 25.81
N GLY A 398 4.10 6.08 26.56
CA GLY A 398 5.29 5.27 26.29
C GLY A 398 6.16 5.73 25.11
N LEU A 399 5.80 6.83 24.44
CA LEU A 399 6.55 7.33 23.28
C LEU A 399 7.93 7.86 23.69
N ASN A 400 8.04 8.49 24.86
CA ASN A 400 9.31 8.91 25.47
C ASN A 400 10.35 7.77 25.54
N ASN A 401 9.94 6.56 25.94
CA ASN A 401 10.82 5.39 26.05
C ASN A 401 11.27 4.88 24.67
N VAL A 402 10.37 4.94 23.68
CA VAL A 402 10.67 4.57 22.29
C VAL A 402 11.70 5.55 21.72
N VAL A 403 11.48 6.86 21.86
CA VAL A 403 12.40 7.90 21.41
C VAL A 403 13.76 7.80 22.09
N ALA A 404 13.80 7.55 23.40
CA ALA A 404 15.05 7.33 24.13
C ALA A 404 15.83 6.11 23.61
N SER A 405 15.13 5.01 23.30
CA SER A 405 15.73 3.81 22.71
C SER A 405 16.30 4.08 21.31
N ILE A 406 15.59 4.86 20.49
CA ILE A 406 16.10 5.26 19.16
C ILE A 406 17.37 6.09 19.32
N ASN A 407 17.37 7.11 20.18
CA ASN A 407 18.54 7.97 20.42
C ASN A 407 19.77 7.16 20.88
N GLN A 408 19.58 6.17 21.76
CA GLN A 408 20.64 5.29 22.20
C GLN A 408 21.25 4.50 21.01
N LEU A 409 20.42 3.94 20.14
CA LEU A 409 20.89 3.18 18.96
C LEU A 409 21.52 4.07 17.89
N LEU A 410 21.06 5.31 17.73
CA LEU A 410 21.68 6.28 16.84
C LEU A 410 23.09 6.65 17.31
N GLY A 411 23.29 6.86 18.62
CA GLY A 411 24.58 7.19 19.23
C GLY A 411 25.53 6.00 19.40
N SER A 412 25.03 4.76 19.28
CA SER A 412 25.85 3.54 19.30
C SER A 412 26.44 3.30 17.91
N GLY A 413 27.59 3.90 17.59
CA GLY A 413 28.23 3.76 16.27
C GLY A 413 29.60 4.38 16.22
#